data_AF-I6QCN4-F1
#
_entry.id   AF-I6QCN4-F1
#
_cell.length_a   1.000
_cell.length_b   1.000
_cell.length_c   1.000
_cell.angle_alpha   90.00
_cell.angle_beta   90.00
_cell.angle_gamma   90.00
#
_symmetry.space_group_name_H-M   'P 1'
#
loop_
_entity.id
_entity.type
_entity.pdbx_description
1 polymer ?
#
loop_
_entity_poly.entity_id
_entity_poly.type
_entity_poly.pdbx_seq_one_letter_code
_entity_poly.pdbx_strand_id
1 'polypeptide(L)'
;MFLSDAAVPVFTFTILLSFLYLYSPIESMESGRIYQLCEDCLKSKCHTEKKRPCYTRWDPEYNFTCFLCPHEFGNKQFYTEEDCLEGCTDEDYHCVCDFSCYMCVQKEGFDKANFTDCNIDPNEVPTCV
;
A
#
# COMPACT_ATOMS: atom_id res chain seq x y z
N MET A 1 -5.67 -28.16 39.31
CA MET A 1 -5.60 -26.70 39.10
C MET A 1 -4.45 -26.43 38.14
N PHE A 2 -4.65 -26.66 36.84
CA PHE A 2 -3.62 -26.47 35.81
C PHE A 2 -4.21 -26.04 34.44
N LEU A 3 -5.54 -26.04 34.29
CA LEU A 3 -6.22 -25.60 33.08
C LEU A 3 -6.38 -24.07 32.99
N SER A 4 -6.28 -23.36 34.13
CA SER A 4 -6.43 -21.90 34.21
C SER A 4 -5.17 -21.13 33.81
N ASP A 5 -3.97 -21.69 34.01
CA ASP A 5 -2.70 -20.97 33.75
C ASP A 5 -2.34 -20.85 32.26
N ALA A 6 -2.83 -21.76 31.41
CA ALA A 6 -2.62 -21.68 29.96
C ALA A 6 -3.75 -20.94 29.23
N ALA A 7 -4.96 -20.91 29.80
CA ALA A 7 -6.11 -20.26 29.18
C ALA A 7 -5.99 -18.73 29.20
N VAL A 8 -5.52 -18.16 30.31
CA VAL A 8 -5.31 -16.71 30.47
C VAL A 8 -4.33 -16.13 29.44
N PRO A 9 -3.11 -16.67 29.25
CA PRO A 9 -2.19 -16.13 28.27
C PRO A 9 -2.73 -16.24 26.84
N VAL A 10 -3.34 -17.38 26.46
CA VAL A 10 -3.93 -17.55 25.11
C VAL A 10 -5.02 -16.51 24.83
N PHE A 11 -5.88 -16.23 25.81
CA PHE A 11 -6.93 -15.21 25.69
C PHE A 11 -6.33 -13.80 25.58
N THR A 12 -5.29 -13.49 26.36
CA THR A 12 -4.60 -12.20 26.24
C THR A 12 -3.89 -12.03 24.90
N PHE A 13 -3.25 -13.08 24.38
CA PHE A 13 -2.58 -13.03 23.07
C PHE A 13 -3.58 -12.91 21.92
N THR A 14 -4.74 -13.57 21.99
CA THR A 14 -5.79 -13.43 20.96
C THR A 14 -6.42 -12.05 20.97
N ILE A 15 -6.65 -11.45 22.15
CA ILE A 15 -7.12 -10.06 22.23
C ILE A 15 -6.05 -9.12 21.68
N LEU A 16 -4.78 -9.25 22.08
CA LEU A 16 -3.68 -8.43 21.56
C LEU A 16 -3.51 -8.57 20.05
N LEU A 17 -3.54 -9.78 19.50
CA LEU A 17 -3.48 -10.03 18.07
C LEU A 17 -4.67 -9.41 17.34
N SER A 18 -5.87 -9.49 17.93
CA SER A 18 -7.07 -8.88 17.36
C SER A 18 -6.96 -7.35 17.35
N PHE A 19 -6.45 -6.75 18.42
CA PHE A 19 -6.17 -5.31 18.47
C PHE A 19 -5.10 -4.90 17.45
N LEU A 20 -3.99 -5.65 17.34
CA LEU A 20 -2.95 -5.36 16.36
C LEU A 20 -3.42 -5.51 14.91
N TYR A 21 -4.30 -6.47 14.62
CA TYR A 21 -4.88 -6.63 13.28
C TYR A 21 -5.95 -5.60 12.93
N LEU A 22 -6.74 -5.15 13.92
CA LEU A 22 -7.79 -4.15 13.72
C LEU A 22 -7.23 -2.72 13.68
N TYR A 23 -6.11 -2.48 14.36
CA TYR A 23 -5.47 -1.17 14.49
C TYR A 23 -4.08 -1.13 13.86
N SER A 24 -3.71 -2.10 13.01
CA SER A 24 -2.49 -1.95 12.21
C SER A 24 -2.70 -0.73 11.32
N PRO A 25 -1.88 0.32 11.45
CA PRO A 25 -2.16 1.62 10.86
C PRO A 25 -1.75 1.65 9.38
N ILE A 26 -1.95 0.56 8.66
CA ILE A 26 -1.58 0.48 7.26
C ILE A 26 -2.70 1.16 6.46
N GLU A 27 -2.64 2.49 6.42
CA GLU A 27 -3.63 3.36 5.77
C GLU A 27 -3.49 3.35 4.24
N SER A 28 -2.35 2.92 3.71
CA SER A 28 -2.19 2.56 2.30
C SER A 28 -2.04 1.06 2.11
N MET A 29 -2.48 0.56 0.97
CA MET A 29 -2.12 -0.77 0.52
C MET A 29 -1.63 -0.65 -0.90
N GLU A 30 -0.31 -0.77 -1.09
CA GLU A 30 0.23 -1.05 -2.42
C GLU A 30 -0.37 -2.39 -2.85
N SER A 31 -1.33 -2.34 -3.76
CA SER A 31 -1.87 -3.53 -4.40
C SER A 31 -1.15 -3.72 -5.73
N GLY A 32 -1.05 -4.94 -6.23
CA GLY A 32 -0.39 -5.18 -7.50
C GLY A 32 -1.02 -6.32 -8.27
N ARG A 33 -1.01 -6.18 -9.60
CA ARG A 33 -1.21 -7.33 -10.48
C ARG A 33 0.13 -8.02 -10.66
N ILE A 34 0.15 -9.29 -10.33
CA ILE A 34 1.33 -10.14 -10.46
C ILE A 34 1.26 -10.88 -11.80
N TYR A 35 2.39 -10.98 -12.49
CA TYR A 35 2.56 -11.62 -13.78
C TYR A 35 3.75 -12.58 -13.74
N GLN A 36 3.63 -13.69 -14.46
CA GLN A 36 4.75 -14.63 -14.62
C GLN A 36 5.76 -14.12 -15.63
N LEU A 37 5.28 -13.50 -16.72
CA LEU A 37 6.08 -12.95 -17.81
C LEU A 37 6.00 -11.44 -17.84
N CYS A 38 7.13 -10.76 -18.07
CA CYS A 38 7.16 -9.31 -18.21
C CYS A 38 6.27 -8.84 -19.36
N GLU A 39 6.25 -9.57 -20.47
CA GLU A 39 5.45 -9.22 -21.64
C GLU A 39 3.96 -9.10 -21.31
N ASP A 40 3.45 -9.96 -20.43
CA ASP A 40 2.05 -9.92 -19.98
C ASP A 40 1.80 -8.70 -19.10
N CYS A 41 2.79 -8.34 -18.27
CA CYS A 41 2.75 -7.12 -17.47
C CYS A 41 2.72 -5.87 -18.38
N LEU A 42 3.61 -5.80 -19.38
CA LEU A 42 3.69 -4.67 -20.32
C LEU A 42 2.45 -4.56 -21.21
N LYS A 43 1.76 -5.67 -21.51
CA LYS A 43 0.48 -5.66 -22.25
C LYS A 43 -0.72 -5.38 -21.34
N SER A 44 -0.55 -5.38 -20.03
CA SER A 44 -1.65 -5.19 -19.09
C SER A 44 -2.22 -3.77 -19.15
N LYS A 45 -3.46 -3.61 -18.69
CA LYS A 45 -4.08 -2.28 -18.49
C LYS A 45 -3.30 -1.43 -17.48
N CYS A 46 -2.64 -2.06 -16.51
CA CYS A 46 -1.83 -1.35 -15.51
C CYS A 46 -0.66 -0.61 -16.17
N HIS A 47 0.03 -1.24 -17.12
CA HIS A 47 1.07 -0.56 -17.89
C HIS A 47 0.49 0.33 -19.01
N THR A 48 -0.43 -0.19 -19.81
CA THR A 48 -0.86 0.48 -21.05
C THR A 48 -1.81 1.67 -20.82
N GLU A 49 -2.77 1.54 -19.90
CA GLU A 49 -3.78 2.57 -19.60
C GLU A 49 -3.35 3.42 -18.39
N LYS A 50 -2.84 2.79 -17.34
CA LYS A 50 -2.43 3.49 -16.10
C LYS A 50 -0.96 3.93 -16.09
N LYS A 51 -0.21 3.64 -17.16
CA LYS A 51 1.20 4.06 -17.36
C LYS A 51 2.13 3.68 -16.22
N ARG A 52 1.83 2.58 -15.51
CA ARG A 52 2.65 2.11 -14.39
C ARG A 52 3.79 1.21 -14.88
N PRO A 53 4.98 1.28 -14.28
CA PRO A 53 6.09 0.40 -14.63
C PRO A 53 5.81 -1.04 -14.21
N CYS A 54 6.46 -1.97 -14.92
CA CYS A 54 6.51 -3.38 -14.56
C CYS A 54 7.83 -3.66 -13.85
N TYR A 55 7.76 -4.07 -12.60
CA TYR A 55 8.93 -4.34 -11.78
C TYR A 55 9.22 -5.84 -11.67
N THR A 56 10.49 -6.21 -11.81
CA THR A 56 10.94 -7.58 -11.51
C THR A 56 10.86 -7.84 -10.00
N ARG A 57 10.28 -8.98 -9.65
CA ARG A 57 10.24 -9.57 -8.32
C ARG A 57 11.22 -10.72 -8.24
N TRP A 58 11.61 -11.07 -7.03
CA TRP A 58 12.59 -12.12 -6.75
C TRP A 58 11.93 -13.51 -6.61
N ASP A 59 10.64 -13.61 -6.94
CA ASP A 59 9.86 -14.84 -6.80
C ASP A 59 9.82 -15.61 -8.13
N PRO A 60 10.34 -16.85 -8.18
CA PRO A 60 10.48 -17.61 -9.42
C PRO A 60 9.14 -18.03 -10.08
N GLU A 61 8.04 -18.09 -9.32
CA GLU A 61 6.71 -18.38 -9.86
C GLU A 61 6.02 -17.11 -10.38
N TYR A 62 6.46 -15.94 -9.90
CA TYR A 62 5.80 -14.65 -10.05
C TYR A 62 6.81 -13.52 -10.21
N ASN A 63 7.46 -13.48 -11.37
CA ASN A 63 8.63 -12.64 -11.59
C ASN A 63 8.32 -11.16 -11.82
N PHE A 64 7.08 -10.74 -12.10
CA PHE A 64 6.80 -9.34 -12.41
C PHE A 64 5.56 -8.82 -11.70
N THR A 65 5.57 -7.55 -11.31
CA THR A 65 4.41 -6.85 -10.75
C THR A 65 4.20 -5.51 -11.41
N CYS A 66 2.93 -5.14 -11.56
CA CYS A 66 2.51 -3.78 -11.83
C CYS A 66 1.67 -3.32 -10.64
N PHE A 67 2.21 -2.38 -9.87
CA PHE A 67 1.55 -1.88 -8.68
C PHE A 67 0.49 -0.83 -9.03
N LEU A 68 -0.50 -0.73 -8.15
CA LEU A 68 -1.66 0.13 -8.23
C LEU A 68 -1.86 0.79 -6.88
N CYS A 69 -2.33 2.03 -6.91
CA CYS A 69 -2.77 2.78 -5.73
C CYS A 69 -4.31 2.83 -5.74
N PRO A 70 -5.01 1.76 -5.34
CA PRO A 70 -6.46 1.76 -5.30
C PRO A 70 -6.99 2.72 -4.23
N HIS A 71 -8.24 3.18 -4.40
CA HIS A 71 -8.93 3.89 -3.33
C HIS A 71 -9.18 2.93 -2.16
N GLU A 72 -8.51 3.12 -1.03
CA GLU A 72 -8.64 2.27 0.15
C GLU A 72 -9.05 3.10 1.37
N PHE A 73 -9.77 2.45 2.30
CA PHE A 73 -10.25 3.04 3.57
C PHE A 73 -11.02 4.37 3.44
N GLY A 74 -11.56 4.66 2.26
CA GLY A 74 -12.28 5.91 1.96
C GLY A 74 -11.38 7.08 1.55
N ASN A 75 -10.05 6.91 1.62
CA ASN A 75 -9.08 7.91 1.19
C ASN A 75 -8.81 7.79 -0.32
N LYS A 76 -8.68 8.94 -0.99
CA LYS A 76 -8.26 8.96 -2.40
C LYS A 76 -6.76 8.73 -2.48
N GLN A 77 -6.34 7.80 -3.32
CA GLN A 77 -4.93 7.53 -3.58
C GLN A 77 -4.53 7.91 -5.00
N PHE A 78 -3.26 8.25 -5.17
CA PHE A 78 -2.65 8.82 -6.37
C PHE A 78 -1.23 8.28 -6.54
N TYR A 79 -0.74 8.30 -7.78
CA TYR A 79 0.61 7.81 -8.08
C TYR A 79 1.69 8.89 -7.92
N THR A 80 1.32 10.16 -8.04
CA THR A 80 2.23 11.30 -7.94
C THR A 80 1.73 12.29 -6.90
N GLU A 81 2.65 13.09 -6.38
CA GLU A 81 2.31 14.17 -5.44
C GLU A 81 1.42 15.20 -6.13
N GLU A 82 1.73 15.54 -7.38
CA GLU A 82 1.00 16.49 -8.20
C GLU A 82 -0.46 16.06 -8.37
N ASP A 83 -0.70 14.80 -8.77
CA ASP A 83 -2.06 14.25 -8.90
C ASP A 83 -2.81 14.28 -7.57
N CYS A 84 -2.09 14.03 -6.46
CA CYS A 84 -2.68 14.12 -5.13
C CYS A 84 -3.08 15.56 -4.80
N LEU A 85 -2.19 16.54 -5.00
CA LEU A 85 -2.46 17.95 -4.70
C LEU A 85 -3.62 18.49 -5.54
N GLU A 86 -3.73 18.07 -6.80
CA GLU A 86 -4.87 18.42 -7.66
C GLU A 86 -6.17 17.73 -7.22
N GLY A 87 -6.11 16.46 -6.78
CA GLY A 87 -7.27 15.68 -6.37
C GLY A 87 -7.73 15.88 -4.92
N CYS A 88 -6.87 16.45 -4.07
CA CYS A 88 -7.03 16.69 -2.64
C CYS A 88 -7.22 18.19 -2.35
N THR A 89 -8.34 18.74 -2.81
CA THR A 89 -8.62 20.18 -2.75
C THR A 89 -9.24 20.66 -1.44
N ASP A 90 -9.63 19.75 -0.56
CA ASP A 90 -10.27 20.08 0.71
C ASP A 90 -9.23 20.61 1.71
N GLU A 91 -9.50 21.77 2.32
CA GLU A 91 -8.57 22.43 3.25
C GLU A 91 -8.32 21.63 4.52
N ASP A 92 -9.23 20.72 4.91
CA ASP A 92 -9.06 19.84 6.07
C ASP A 92 -8.22 18.59 5.74
N TYR A 93 -7.80 18.42 4.48
CA TYR A 93 -7.03 17.29 4.02
C TYR A 93 -5.63 17.74 3.53
N HIS A 94 -4.71 16.78 3.47
CA HIS A 94 -3.39 16.97 2.89
C HIS A 94 -2.91 15.69 2.22
N CYS A 95 -1.92 15.86 1.35
CA CYS A 95 -1.27 14.77 0.67
C CYS A 95 -0.14 14.20 1.51
N VAL A 96 -0.14 12.88 1.65
CA VAL A 96 0.88 12.11 2.36
C VAL A 96 1.32 10.97 1.46
N CYS A 97 2.62 10.77 1.35
CA CYS A 97 3.16 9.58 0.71
C CYS A 97 3.23 8.44 1.71
N ASP A 98 2.79 7.27 1.30
CA ASP A 98 2.96 6.01 2.02
C ASP A 98 3.46 4.96 1.03
N PHE A 99 4.70 4.52 1.23
CA PHE A 99 5.41 3.62 0.34
C PHE A 99 5.44 4.15 -1.12
N SER A 100 4.72 3.51 -2.04
CA SER A 100 4.71 3.84 -3.47
C SER A 100 3.54 4.75 -3.89
N CYS A 101 2.67 5.17 -2.96
CA CYS A 101 1.41 5.86 -3.27
C CYS A 101 1.26 7.16 -2.46
N TYR A 102 0.63 8.16 -3.07
CA TYR A 102 0.17 9.36 -2.37
C TYR A 102 -1.29 9.23 -1.98
N MET A 103 -1.66 9.76 -0.83
CA MET A 103 -3.02 9.70 -0.31
C MET A 103 -3.48 11.05 0.20
N CYS A 104 -4.74 11.36 -0.07
CA CYS A 104 -5.44 12.51 0.51
C CYS A 104 -6.04 12.10 1.84
N VAL A 105 -5.45 12.56 2.94
CA VAL A 105 -5.83 12.18 4.32
C VAL A 105 -6.18 13.40 5.15
N GLN A 106 -7.07 13.20 6.12
CA GLN A 106 -7.51 14.27 7.02
C GLN A 106 -6.34 14.77 7.89
N LYS A 107 -6.25 16.09 8.08
CA LYS A 107 -5.21 16.72 8.93
C LYS A 107 -5.47 16.46 10.41
N GLU A 108 -6.73 16.48 10.81
CA GLU A 108 -7.12 16.19 12.19
C GLU A 108 -6.82 14.72 12.51
N GLY A 109 -6.09 14.47 13.60
CA GLY A 109 -5.69 13.12 13.99
C GLY A 109 -4.57 12.51 13.14
N PHE A 110 -3.94 13.28 12.24
CA PHE A 110 -2.80 12.82 11.46
C PHE A 110 -1.61 12.50 12.36
N ASP A 111 -1.13 11.26 12.28
CA ASP A 111 0.12 10.83 12.89
C ASP A 111 1.03 10.23 11.81
N LYS A 112 2.18 10.87 11.58
CA LYS A 112 3.16 10.42 10.60
C LYS A 112 3.68 9.00 10.90
N ALA A 113 3.64 8.56 12.17
CA ALA A 113 4.08 7.22 12.56
C ALA A 113 3.24 6.09 11.96
N ASN A 114 2.04 6.41 11.46
CA ASN A 114 1.15 5.46 10.78
C ASN A 114 1.56 5.20 9.33
N PHE A 115 2.44 6.01 8.76
CA PHE A 115 2.80 5.93 7.34
C PHE A 115 4.25 5.46 7.19
N THR A 116 4.48 4.68 6.14
CA THR A 116 5.82 4.23 5.74
C THR A 116 6.52 5.34 4.97
N ASP A 117 7.85 5.39 5.07
CA ASP A 117 8.64 6.32 4.27
C ASP A 117 8.34 6.16 2.77
N CYS A 118 8.29 7.31 2.10
CA CYS A 118 8.04 7.38 0.66
C CYS A 118 9.18 6.73 -0.12
N ASN A 119 8.84 5.76 -0.97
CA ASN A 119 9.76 5.03 -1.80
C ASN A 119 9.25 4.99 -3.24
N ILE A 120 9.30 6.16 -3.89
CA ILE A 120 8.90 6.33 -5.28
C ILE A 120 10.17 6.47 -6.11
N ASP A 121 10.38 5.56 -7.05
CA ASP A 121 11.48 5.67 -8.02
C ASP A 121 11.19 6.85 -8.95
N PRO A 122 12.02 7.92 -8.96
CA PRO A 122 11.78 9.09 -9.81
C PRO A 122 11.90 8.77 -11.31
N ASN A 123 12.44 7.62 -11.69
CA ASN A 123 12.61 7.23 -13.08
C ASN A 123 11.62 6.17 -13.56
N GLU A 124 10.79 5.59 -12.69
CA GLU A 124 9.74 4.58 -12.99
C GLU A 124 9.94 3.80 -14.31
N VAL A 125 11.10 3.16 -14.47
CA VAL A 125 11.42 2.42 -15.70
C VAL A 125 11.06 0.95 -15.45
N PRO A 126 10.45 0.25 -16.42
CA PRO A 126 10.26 -1.19 -16.29
C PRO A 126 11.60 -1.89 -16.07
N THR A 127 11.72 -2.66 -14.98
CA THR A 127 12.95 -3.36 -14.61
C THR A 127 12.94 -4.80 -15.11
N CYS A 128 12.33 -5.07 -16.26
CA CYS A 128 12.14 -6.41 -16.80
C CYS A 128 13.45 -7.15 -17.16
N VAL A 129 14.19 -7.56 -16.14
CA VAL A 129 15.42 -8.37 -16.20
C VAL A 129 15.13 -9.81 -15.83
#